data_AF-A0A536PFR0-F1
#
_entry.id   AF-A0A536PFR0-F1
#
_cell.length_a   1.000
_cell.length_b   1.000
_cell.length_c   1.000
_cell.angle_alpha   90.00
_cell.angle_beta   90.00
_cell.angle_gamma   90.00
#
_symmetry.space_group_name_H-M   'P 1'
#
loop_
_entity.id
_entity.type
_entity.pdbx_description
1 polymer ?
#
loop_
_entity_poly.entity_id
_entity_poly.type
_entity_poly.pdbx_seq_one_letter_code
_entity_poly.pdbx_strand_id
1 'polypeptide(L)'
;MKQTAPNKTCAHPGCDRPVNKATARYCSIRCCALDPVRQERLRNQSRRGRIVPLAHQLSIIFQVHPDMEAALDGSVTREDMPAGLQRLRAG
;
A
#
# COMPACT_ATOMS: atom_id res chain seq x y z
N MET A 1 0.39 26.36 33.35
CA MET A 1 0.10 26.67 31.93
C MET A 1 0.88 25.68 31.06
N LYS A 2 0.22 24.82 30.25
CA LYS A 2 0.92 23.87 29.37
C LYS A 2 1.46 24.63 28.16
N GLN A 3 2.78 24.84 28.11
CA GLN A 3 3.45 25.41 26.96
C GLN A 3 3.27 24.44 25.77
N THR A 4 2.48 24.86 24.79
CA THR A 4 2.33 24.11 23.55
C THR A 4 3.57 24.42 22.73
N ALA A 5 4.43 23.41 22.54
CA ALA A 5 5.62 23.56 21.70
C ALA A 5 5.24 24.19 20.35
N PRO A 6 6.09 25.06 19.78
CA PRO A 6 5.78 25.70 18.50
C PRO A 6 5.46 24.63 17.46
N ASN A 7 4.28 24.75 16.85
CA ASN A 7 3.84 23.80 15.83
C ASN A 7 4.84 23.84 14.66
N LYS A 8 5.49 22.71 14.39
CA LYS A 8 6.41 22.56 13.27
C LYS A 8 5.68 22.85 11.96
N THR A 9 6.35 23.42 10.97
CA THR A 9 5.79 23.63 9.64
C THR A 9 5.79 22.32 8.83
N CYS A 10 4.85 22.18 7.90
CA CYS A 10 4.78 21.02 7.01
C CYS A 10 6.08 20.87 6.20
N ALA A 11 6.56 19.65 6.04
CA ALA A 11 7.77 19.38 5.26
C ALA A 11 7.54 19.32 3.73
N HIS A 12 6.31 19.56 3.25
CA HIS A 12 6.02 19.50 1.81
C HIS A 12 6.46 20.82 1.18
N PRO A 13 7.27 20.80 0.11
CA PRO A 13 7.76 22.03 -0.51
C PRO A 13 6.57 22.89 -0.98
N GLY A 14 6.56 24.16 -0.58
CA GLY A 14 5.47 25.09 -0.87
C GLY A 14 4.23 24.96 0.03
N CYS A 15 4.32 24.25 1.16
CA CYS A 15 3.25 24.19 2.16
C CYS A 15 3.70 24.79 3.50
N ASP A 16 3.15 25.96 3.84
CA ASP A 16 3.48 26.66 5.09
C ASP A 16 2.51 26.36 6.25
N ARG A 17 1.66 25.34 6.08
CA ARG A 17 0.69 24.97 7.12
C ARG A 17 1.39 24.36 8.34
N PRO A 18 0.96 24.70 9.57
CA PRO A 18 1.49 24.07 10.77
C PRO A 18 1.07 22.59 10.84
N VAL A 19 1.89 21.80 11.52
CA VAL A 19 1.64 20.39 11.78
C VAL A 19 1.02 20.25 13.16
N ASN A 20 -0.15 19.60 13.21
CA ASN A 20 -0.97 19.51 14.42
C ASN A 20 -0.41 18.59 15.50
N LYS A 21 0.54 17.70 15.16
CA LYS A 21 1.12 16.72 16.10
C LYS A 21 2.63 16.91 16.15
N ALA A 22 3.20 16.88 17.36
CA ALA A 22 4.64 17.05 17.56
C ALA A 22 5.51 16.01 16.81
N THR A 23 4.96 14.80 16.61
CA THR A 23 5.60 13.69 15.88
C THR A 23 5.31 13.67 14.38
N ALA A 24 4.28 14.40 13.93
CA ALA A 24 3.94 14.43 12.52
C ALA A 24 4.90 15.34 11.76
N ARG A 25 5.13 14.98 10.50
CA ARG A 25 5.98 15.74 9.57
C ARG A 25 5.18 16.52 8.52
N TYR A 26 3.93 16.13 8.30
CA TYR A 26 3.05 16.72 7.30
C TYR A 26 1.76 17.20 7.95
N CYS A 27 1.19 18.29 7.44
CA CYS A 27 -0.09 18.81 7.89
C CYS A 27 -1.28 17.93 7.47
N SER A 28 -1.11 17.10 6.43
CA SER A 28 -2.15 16.20 5.91
C SER A 28 -1.56 14.98 5.19
N ILE A 29 -2.39 13.95 4.99
CA ILE A 29 -2.05 12.78 4.17
C ILE A 29 -1.75 13.19 2.72
N ARG A 30 -2.47 14.19 2.19
CA ARG A 30 -2.28 14.70 0.83
C ARG A 30 -0.87 15.27 0.64
N CYS A 31 -0.39 16.09 1.57
CA CYS A 31 0.98 16.62 1.52
C CYS A 31 2.04 15.51 1.66
N CYS A 32 1.77 14.47 2.44
CA CYS A 32 2.63 13.29 2.56
C CYS A 32 2.69 12.47 1.27
N ALA A 33 1.57 12.37 0.54
CA ALA A 33 1.47 11.64 -0.71
C ALA A 33 2.13 12.38 -1.88
N LEU A 34 2.01 13.72 -1.92
CA LEU A 34 2.52 14.56 -3.00
C LEU A 34 3.96 15.04 -2.81
N ASP A 35 4.58 14.81 -1.66
CA ASP A 35 5.97 15.21 -1.40
C ASP A 35 6.95 14.50 -2.37
N PRO A 36 7.59 15.25 -3.30
CA PRO A 36 8.46 14.66 -4.32
C PRO A 36 9.71 14.01 -3.70
N VAL A 37 10.25 14.58 -2.61
CA VAL A 37 11.43 14.06 -1.93
C VAL A 37 11.12 12.71 -1.28
N ARG A 38 9.94 12.59 -0.67
CA ARG A 38 9.46 11.33 -0.11
C ARG A 38 9.23 10.28 -1.19
N GLN A 39 8.60 10.66 -2.30
CA GLN A 39 8.35 9.73 -3.42
C GLN A 39 9.66 9.20 -4.00
N GLU A 40 10.64 10.06 -4.24
CA GLU A 40 11.94 9.66 -4.78
C GLU A 40 12.68 8.71 -3.82
N ARG A 41 12.65 9.00 -2.51
CA ARG A 41 13.21 8.08 -1.51
C ARG A 41 12.52 6.72 -1.53
N LEU A 42 11.18 6.68 -1.63
CA LEU A 42 10.43 5.42 -1.71
C LEU A 42 10.75 4.63 -2.98
N ARG A 43 10.89 5.30 -4.14
CA ARG A 43 11.33 4.69 -5.39
C ARG A 43 12.73 4.09 -5.28
N ASN A 44 13.64 4.79 -4.62
CA ASN A 44 15.00 4.29 -4.42
C ASN A 44 15.03 3.11 -3.44
N GLN A 45 14.18 3.11 -2.41
CA GLN A 45 14.03 1.98 -1.50
C GLN A 45 13.45 0.75 -2.21
N SER A 46 12.43 0.93 -3.06
CA SER A 46 11.85 -0.18 -3.82
C SER A 46 12.84 -0.77 -4.83
N ARG A 47 13.73 0.05 -5.39
CA ARG A 47 14.82 -0.42 -6.27
C ARG A 47 15.93 -1.17 -5.54
N ARG A 48 16.17 -0.85 -4.26
CA ARG A 48 17.24 -1.44 -3.44
C ARG A 48 16.82 -2.69 -2.68
N GLY A 49 15.51 -2.95 -2.54
CA GLY A 49 15.03 -4.21 -2.00
C GLY A 49 15.44 -5.37 -2.91
N ARG A 50 15.79 -6.52 -2.33
CA ARG A 50 15.77 -7.78 -3.08
C ARG A 50 14.34 -7.94 -3.60
N ILE A 51 14.14 -7.74 -4.91
CA ILE A 51 12.93 -8.21 -5.58
C ILE A 51 13.01 -9.72 -5.47
N VAL A 52 12.41 -10.30 -4.43
CA VAL A 52 12.25 -11.74 -4.36
C VAL A 52 11.42 -12.09 -5.59
N PRO A 53 11.92 -12.93 -6.51
CA PRO A 53 11.12 -13.34 -7.65
C PRO A 53 9.80 -13.88 -7.12
N LEU A 54 8.68 -13.45 -7.70
CA LEU A 54 7.34 -13.98 -7.37
C LEU A 54 7.29 -15.52 -7.38
N ALA A 55 8.21 -16.16 -8.12
CA ALA A 55 8.43 -17.60 -8.14
C ALA A 55 8.73 -18.22 -6.75
N HIS A 56 9.32 -17.46 -5.82
CA HIS A 56 9.56 -17.91 -4.44
C HIS A 56 8.43 -17.53 -3.47
N GLN A 57 7.45 -16.72 -3.91
CA GLN A 57 6.35 -16.26 -3.06
C GLN A 57 5.08 -17.12 -3.22
N LEU A 58 5.02 -17.97 -4.24
CA LEU A 58 3.89 -18.85 -4.52
C LEU A 58 4.42 -20.21 -4.96
N SER A 59 4.42 -21.20 -4.06
CA SER A 59 4.53 -22.61 -4.45
C SER A 59 3.22 -23.05 -5.12
N ILE A 60 2.91 -22.51 -6.29
CA ILE A 60 1.78 -22.96 -7.10
C ILE A 60 2.24 -24.23 -7.81
N ILE A 61 1.90 -25.37 -7.24
CA ILE A 61 1.94 -26.64 -7.95
C ILE A 61 0.81 -26.56 -8.98
N PHE A 62 1.15 -26.37 -10.26
CA PHE A 62 0.19 -26.53 -11.34
C PHE A 62 -0.14 -28.02 -11.47
N GLN A 63 -1.17 -28.46 -10.74
CA GLN A 63 -1.82 -29.73 -11.04
C GLN A 63 -2.67 -29.48 -12.29
N VAL A 64 -2.14 -29.89 -13.44
CA VAL A 64 -2.91 -29.91 -14.68
C VAL A 64 -3.90 -31.07 -14.56
N HIS A 65 -5.08 -30.79 -14.05
CA HIS A 65 -6.19 -31.74 -14.07
C HIS A 65 -6.62 -31.90 -15.55
N PRO A 66 -6.78 -33.12 -16.08
CA PRO A 66 -7.13 -33.34 -17.48
C PRO A 66 -8.51 -32.79 -17.87
N ASP A 67 -9.31 -32.40 -16.88
CA ASP A 67 -10.66 -31.88 -17.06
C ASP A 67 -10.84 -30.62 -16.20
N MET A 68 -10.35 -29.48 -16.70
CA MET A 68 -10.33 -28.21 -15.95
C MET A 68 -11.72 -27.60 -15.78
N GLU A 69 -12.62 -27.82 -16.75
CA GLU A 69 -13.99 -27.31 -16.72
C GLU A 69 -14.80 -27.95 -15.58
N ALA A 70 -14.62 -29.26 -15.32
CA ALA A 70 -15.31 -29.97 -14.25
C ALA A 70 -14.86 -29.56 -12.82
N ALA A 71 -13.64 -29.02 -12.67
CA ALA A 71 -13.10 -28.57 -11.37
C ALA A 71 -13.57 -27.16 -10.98
N LEU A 72 -14.01 -26.36 -11.95
CA LEU A 72 -14.48 -24.98 -11.76
C LEU A 72 -15.96 -24.90 -11.38
N ASP A 73 -16.76 -25.92 -11.71
CA ASP A 73 -18.19 -25.97 -11.42
C ASP A 73 -18.55 -26.00 -9.92
N GLY A 74 -17.56 -26.23 -9.04
CA GLY A 74 -17.76 -26.32 -7.59
C GLY A 74 -17.08 -25.27 -6.73
N SER A 75 -16.26 -24.37 -7.29
CA SER A 75 -15.20 -23.71 -6.51
C SER A 75 -15.14 -22.18 -6.56
N VAL A 76 -16.28 -21.48 -6.58
CA VAL A 76 -16.39 -20.17 -5.88
C VAL A 76 -17.84 -19.92 -5.48
N THR A 77 -18.26 -20.37 -4.30
CA THR A 77 -19.40 -19.72 -3.64
C THR A 77 -18.91 -18.39 -3.05
N ARG A 78 -19.76 -17.36 -3.15
CA ARG A 78 -19.50 -15.97 -2.74
C ARG A 78 -18.99 -15.81 -1.28
N GLU A 79 -19.16 -16.83 -0.46
CA GLU A 79 -18.83 -16.87 0.97
C GLU A 79 -17.34 -17.13 1.26
N ASP A 80 -16.57 -17.70 0.32
CA ASP A 80 -15.16 -18.06 0.55
C ASP A 80 -14.16 -16.97 0.14
N MET A 81 -14.65 -15.80 -0.26
CA MET A 81 -13.80 -14.73 -0.77
C MET A 81 -13.29 -13.83 0.37
N PRO A 82 -11.96 -13.77 0.62
CA PRO A 82 -11.43 -12.93 1.68
C PRO A 82 -11.73 -11.45 1.38
N ALA A 83 -12.18 -10.72 2.40
CA ALA A 83 -12.71 -9.36 2.29
C ALA A 83 -11.81 -8.36 1.53
N GLY A 84 -10.50 -8.63 1.43
CA GLY A 84 -9.54 -7.83 0.68
C GLY A 84 -9.70 -7.88 -0.85
N LEU A 85 -10.23 -8.98 -1.41
CA LEU A 85 -10.29 -9.22 -2.86
C LEU A 85 -11.59 -8.75 -3.53
N GLN A 86 -12.61 -8.38 -2.75
CA GLN A 86 -13.91 -7.89 -3.25
C GLN A 86 -13.80 -6.62 -4.12
N ARG A 87 -12.76 -5.82 -3.91
CA ARG A 87 -12.60 -4.51 -4.57
C ARG A 87 -12.08 -4.59 -6.01
N LEU A 88 -11.52 -5.73 -6.42
CA LEU A 88 -10.96 -5.90 -7.78
C LEU A 88 -12.03 -6.26 -8.82
N ARG A 89 -13.30 -6.44 -8.42
CA ARG A 89 -14.40 -6.77 -9.33
C ARG A 89 -15.19 -5.57 -9.84
N ALA A 90 -14.90 -4.36 -9.34
CA ALA A 90 -15.48 -3.13 -9.85
C ALA A 90 -14.60 -2.58 -10.98
N GLY A 91 -14.74 -3.19 -12.16
CA GLY A 91 -14.12 -2.80 -13.42
C GLY A 91 -14.90 -3.39 -14.57
#